data_AF-A0A415PTL0-F1
#
_entry.id   AF-A0A415PTL0-F1
#
_cell.length_a   1.000
_cell.length_b   1.000
_cell.length_c   1.000
_cell.angle_alpha   90.00
_cell.angle_beta   90.00
_cell.angle_gamma   90.00
#
_symmetry.space_group_name_H-M   'P 1'
#
loop_
_entity.id
_entity.type
_entity.pdbx_description
1 polymer ?
#
loop_
_entity_poly.entity_id
_entity_poly.type
_entity_poly.pdbx_seq_one_letter_code
_entity_poly.pdbx_strand_id
1 'polypeptide(L)'
;MKDIIELLQKERIKTVDALKNGNKQELSYLQQIDKALGWLKLIEEKGLENVGCYDIHSLPDLPPKSRGIYNYYHLMMDYEDPSIENWREYKPDGQPLLLMYDDIVITRKGR
;
A
#
# COMPACT_ATOMS: atom_id res chain seq x y z
N MET A 1 6.19 17.59 -0.36
CA MET A 1 5.46 16.61 0.49
C MET A 1 5.12 17.21 1.84
N LYS A 2 6.11 17.80 2.54
CA LYS A 2 5.91 18.55 3.78
C LYS A 2 4.76 19.57 3.76
N ASP A 3 4.68 20.41 2.72
CA ASP A 3 3.61 21.41 2.59
C ASP A 3 2.19 20.79 2.52
N ILE A 4 2.05 19.63 1.87
CA ILE A 4 0.78 18.91 1.76
C ILE A 4 0.42 18.26 3.10
N ILE A 5 1.40 17.68 3.80
CA ILE A 5 1.20 17.11 5.14
C ILE A 5 0.76 18.21 6.11
N GLU A 6 1.40 19.38 6.10
CA GLU A 6 1.02 20.51 6.94
C GLU A 6 -0.40 21.03 6.61
N LEU A 7 -0.75 21.10 5.33
CA LEU A 7 -2.10 21.48 4.90
C LEU A 7 -3.16 20.50 5.42
N LEU A 8 -2.94 19.19 5.23
CA LEU A 8 -3.86 18.16 5.71
C LEU A 8 -3.94 18.11 7.24
N GLN A 9 -2.85 18.38 7.96
CA GLN A 9 -2.88 18.49 9.42
C GLN A 9 -3.75 19.66 9.89
N LYS A 10 -3.67 20.83 9.23
CA LYS A 10 -4.55 21.97 9.53
C LYS A 10 -6.01 21.62 9.27
N GLU A 11 -6.30 20.94 8.15
CA GLU A 11 -7.66 20.53 7.80
C GLU A 11 -8.22 19.49 8.77
N ARG A 12 -7.39 18.55 9.21
CA ARG A 12 -7.72 17.59 10.26
C ARG A 12 -8.18 18.28 11.55
N ILE A 13 -7.44 19.30 12.01
CA ILE A 13 -7.76 20.06 13.23
C ILE A 13 -9.14 20.72 13.11
N LYS A 14 -9.39 21.43 11.99
CA LYS A 14 -10.71 22.05 11.75
C LYS A 14 -11.85 21.02 11.77
N THR A 15 -11.63 19.88 11.12
CA THR A 15 -12.62 18.79 11.02
C THR A 15 -12.93 18.19 12.40
N VAL A 16 -11.89 18.00 13.23
CA VAL A 16 -12.05 17.57 14.63
C VAL A 16 -12.86 18.58 15.45
N ASP A 17 -12.60 19.87 15.28
CA ASP A 17 -13.34 20.90 16.01
C ASP A 17 -14.81 20.99 15.55
N ALA A 18 -15.09 20.82 14.26
CA ALA A 18 -16.46 20.68 13.74
C ALA A 18 -17.20 19.47 14.33
N LEU A 19 -16.50 18.33 14.48
CA LEU A 19 -17.05 17.13 15.11
C LEU A 19 -17.36 17.35 16.60
N LYS A 20 -16.49 18.02 17.34
CA LYS A 20 -16.75 18.40 18.75
C LYS A 20 -17.97 19.30 18.88
N ASN A 21 -18.21 20.16 17.88
CA ASN A 21 -19.38 21.04 17.81
C ASN A 21 -20.66 20.33 17.33
N GLY A 22 -20.62 19.00 17.13
CA GLY A 22 -21.80 18.18 16.84
C GLY A 22 -22.04 17.89 15.35
N ASN A 23 -21.17 18.35 14.44
CA ASN A 23 -21.30 18.05 13.01
C ASN A 23 -20.79 16.63 12.69
N LYS A 24 -21.61 15.61 12.98
CA LYS A 24 -21.25 14.19 12.81
C LYS A 24 -21.00 13.75 11.37
N GLN A 25 -21.41 14.54 10.37
CA GLN A 25 -21.21 14.22 8.95
C GLN A 25 -19.72 14.26 8.56
N GLU A 26 -18.92 15.01 9.30
CA GLU A 26 -17.48 15.17 9.07
C GLU A 26 -16.64 13.94 9.43
N LEU A 27 -17.22 12.92 10.07
CA LEU A 27 -16.46 11.75 10.53
C LEU A 27 -15.81 10.98 9.38
N SER A 28 -16.55 10.81 8.28
CA SER A 28 -16.01 10.14 7.08
C SER A 28 -14.88 10.96 6.46
N TYR A 29 -14.99 12.29 6.46
CA TYR A 29 -13.97 13.18 5.94
C TYR A 29 -12.69 13.13 6.80
N LEU A 30 -12.82 13.15 8.13
CA LEU A 30 -11.69 12.98 9.05
C LEU A 30 -10.95 11.66 8.81
N GLN A 31 -11.68 10.55 8.63
CA GLN A 31 -11.08 9.24 8.33
C GLN A 31 -10.28 9.25 7.03
N GLN A 32 -10.75 9.97 6.01
CA GLN A 32 -10.02 10.12 4.75
C GLN A 32 -8.74 10.97 4.93
N ILE A 33 -8.81 12.05 5.71
CA ILE A 33 -7.63 12.87 6.03
C ILE A 33 -6.60 12.05 6.79
N ASP A 34 -7.02 11.29 7.81
CA ASP A 34 -6.12 10.44 8.59
C ASP A 34 -5.46 9.36 7.72
N LYS A 35 -6.23 8.73 6.83
CA LYS A 35 -5.71 7.77 5.85
C LYS A 35 -4.67 8.41 4.93
N ALA A 36 -4.97 9.59 4.37
CA ALA A 36 -4.05 10.30 3.48
C ALA A 36 -2.75 10.70 4.20
N LEU A 37 -2.85 11.21 5.42
CA LEU A 37 -1.69 11.54 6.26
C LEU A 37 -0.83 10.29 6.56
N GLY A 38 -1.45 9.15 6.82
CA GLY A 38 -0.75 7.88 7.02
C GLY A 38 0.06 7.48 5.79
N TRP A 39 -0.55 7.52 4.60
CA TRP A 39 0.14 7.23 3.34
C TRP A 39 1.29 8.17 3.05
N LEU A 40 1.09 9.49 3.21
CA LEU A 40 2.14 10.47 2.93
C LEU A 40 3.37 10.31 3.84
N LYS A 41 3.16 10.01 5.12
CA LYS A 41 4.25 9.71 6.06
C LYS A 41 5.00 8.44 5.65
N LEU A 42 4.27 7.38 5.29
CA LEU A 42 4.88 6.13 4.84
C LEU A 42 5.73 6.33 3.58
N ILE A 43 5.25 7.13 2.62
CA ILE A 43 5.99 7.47 1.40
C ILE A 43 7.29 8.21 1.75
N GLU A 44 7.25 9.19 2.67
CA GLU A 44 8.42 9.92 3.15
C GLU A 44 9.42 9.01 3.88
N GLU A 45 8.94 8.18 4.81
CA GLU A 45 9.76 7.23 5.59
C GLU A 45 10.44 6.18 4.70
N LYS A 46 9.77 5.72 3.65
CA LYS A 46 10.32 4.74 2.70
C LYS A 46 11.14 5.38 1.58
N GLY A 47 11.24 6.71 1.54
CA GLY A 47 11.97 7.44 0.49
C GLY A 47 11.41 7.20 -0.90
N LEU A 48 10.10 6.99 -1.02
CA LEU A 48 9.45 6.79 -2.32
C LEU A 48 9.45 8.11 -3.11
N GLU A 49 9.98 8.04 -4.34
CA GLU A 49 10.13 9.18 -5.24
C GLU A 49 8.85 9.44 -6.07
N ASN A 50 8.98 10.18 -7.18
CA ASN A 50 7.88 10.41 -8.11
C ASN A 50 7.35 9.07 -8.67
N VAL A 51 6.04 8.95 -8.84
CA VAL A 51 5.38 7.77 -9.42
C VAL A 51 6.01 7.33 -10.75
N GLY A 52 6.55 8.27 -11.54
CA GLY A 52 7.26 7.96 -12.78
C GLY A 52 8.49 7.05 -12.62
N CYS A 53 9.10 6.99 -11.43
CA CYS A 53 10.26 6.16 -11.10
C CYS A 53 9.92 4.69 -10.81
N TYR A 54 8.64 4.32 -10.80
CA TYR A 54 8.19 3.00 -10.40
C TYR A 54 7.31 2.34 -11.47
N ASP A 55 7.38 1.02 -11.51
CA ASP A 55 6.36 0.19 -12.13
C ASP A 55 5.40 -0.29 -11.04
N ILE A 56 4.10 -0.22 -11.33
CA ILE A 56 3.03 -0.63 -10.42
C ILE A 56 2.34 -1.82 -11.07
N HIS A 57 2.45 -2.97 -10.42
CA HIS A 57 1.88 -4.23 -10.89
C HIS A 57 0.73 -4.64 -9.98
N SER A 58 -0.47 -4.73 -10.54
CA SER A 58 -1.57 -5.44 -9.90
C SER A 58 -1.33 -6.94 -9.98
N LEU A 59 -1.74 -7.66 -8.94
CA LEU A 59 -1.69 -9.11 -8.95
C LEU A 59 -2.71 -9.66 -9.97
N PRO A 60 -2.43 -10.81 -10.60
CA PRO A 60 -3.32 -11.39 -11.60
C PRO A 60 -4.67 -11.75 -10.97
N ASP A 61 -5.73 -11.72 -11.79
CA ASP A 61 -7.03 -12.21 -11.35
C ASP A 61 -6.97 -13.71 -11.07
N LEU A 62 -7.59 -14.11 -9.95
CA LEU A 62 -7.73 -15.53 -9.64
C LEU A 62 -8.71 -16.18 -10.64
N PRO A 63 -8.38 -17.39 -11.14
CA PRO A 63 -9.27 -18.12 -12.02
C PRO A 63 -10.62 -18.36 -11.34
N PRO A 64 -11.74 -18.37 -12.09
CA PRO A 64 -13.09 -18.43 -11.52
C PRO A 64 -13.33 -19.62 -10.58
N LYS A 65 -12.67 -20.76 -10.83
CA LYS A 65 -12.76 -21.97 -9.99
C LYS A 65 -12.12 -21.81 -8.61
N SER A 66 -11.20 -20.86 -8.47
CA SER A 66 -10.49 -20.55 -7.24
C SER A 66 -11.05 -19.32 -6.54
N ARG A 67 -12.13 -18.71 -7.04
CA ARG A 67 -12.81 -17.58 -6.37
C ARG A 67 -13.57 -18.09 -5.15
N GLY A 68 -12.87 -18.20 -4.02
CA GLY A 68 -13.40 -18.64 -2.73
C GLY A 68 -12.31 -18.67 -1.65
N ILE A 69 -12.72 -18.30 -0.44
CA ILE A 69 -12.02 -18.14 0.86
C ILE A 69 -10.48 -18.38 0.89
N TYR A 70 -9.74 -17.26 1.08
CA TYR A 70 -8.30 -17.17 1.41
C TYR A 70 -7.31 -17.70 0.35
N ASN A 71 -7.24 -17.02 -0.79
CA ASN A 71 -6.11 -17.20 -1.71
C ASN A 71 -5.06 -16.13 -1.45
N TYR A 72 -3.85 -16.58 -1.11
CA TYR A 72 -2.68 -15.73 -1.00
C TYR A 72 -1.72 -16.06 -2.14
N TYR A 73 -1.13 -15.03 -2.71
CA TYR A 73 0.02 -15.16 -3.59
C TYR A 73 1.30 -15.21 -2.75
N HIS A 74 2.17 -16.14 -3.10
CA HIS A 74 3.51 -16.25 -2.52
C HIS A 74 4.50 -15.55 -3.45
N LEU A 75 5.34 -14.66 -2.90
CA LEU A 75 6.41 -14.04 -3.66
C LEU A 75 7.62 -14.99 -3.74
N MET A 76 8.05 -15.31 -4.96
CA MET A 76 9.16 -16.21 -5.23
C MET A 76 10.32 -15.45 -5.88
N MET A 77 11.53 -15.71 -5.42
CA MET A 77 12.78 -15.23 -6.00
C MET A 77 13.31 -16.30 -6.93
N ASP A 78 13.40 -15.98 -8.22
CA ASP A 78 13.90 -16.89 -9.26
C ASP A 78 15.43 -16.99 -9.31
N TYR A 79 16.14 -15.98 -8.81
CA TYR A 79 17.60 -15.86 -8.88
C TYR A 79 18.15 -16.04 -10.30
N GLU A 80 17.40 -15.55 -11.29
CA GLU A 80 17.72 -15.69 -12.72
C GLU A 80 17.79 -17.15 -13.21
N ASP A 81 17.21 -18.10 -12.46
CA ASP A 81 17.06 -19.50 -12.85
C ASP A 81 15.65 -19.75 -13.39
N PRO A 82 15.48 -20.23 -14.64
CA PRO A 82 14.16 -20.53 -15.19
C PRO A 82 13.49 -21.75 -14.54
N SER A 83 14.22 -22.55 -13.76
CA SER A 83 13.74 -23.78 -13.13
C SER A 83 13.01 -23.45 -11.83
N ILE A 84 11.70 -23.68 -11.80
CA ILE A 84 10.83 -23.34 -10.67
C ILE A 84 11.25 -24.05 -9.37
N GLU A 85 11.90 -25.21 -9.49
CA GLU A 85 12.42 -25.99 -8.36
C GLU A 85 13.54 -25.27 -7.61
N ASN A 86 14.24 -24.35 -8.29
CA ASN A 86 15.33 -23.56 -7.71
C ASN A 86 14.85 -22.23 -7.13
N TRP A 87 13.59 -21.86 -7.39
CA TRP A 87 13.01 -20.64 -6.85
C TRP A 87 12.86 -20.75 -5.34
N ARG A 88 13.17 -19.67 -4.63
CA ARG A 88 12.97 -19.62 -3.18
C ARG A 88 11.94 -18.59 -2.82
N GLU A 89 11.07 -18.98 -1.90
CA GLU A 89 10.09 -18.09 -1.33
C GLU A 89 10.76 -16.91 -0.60
N TYR A 90 10.28 -15.70 -0.87
CA TYR A 90 10.78 -14.47 -0.27
C TYR A 90 10.36 -14.37 1.20
N LYS A 91 11.34 -14.30 2.11
CA LYS A 91 11.14 -14.30 3.57
C LYS A 91 11.98 -13.22 4.25
N PRO A 92 11.56 -11.94 4.20
CA PRO A 92 12.37 -10.83 4.72
C PRO A 92 12.65 -10.96 6.22
N ASP A 93 11.69 -11.50 6.99
CA ASP A 93 11.80 -11.71 8.44
C ASP A 93 11.70 -13.21 8.81
N GLY A 94 12.19 -14.09 7.94
CA GLY A 94 12.08 -15.54 8.11
C GLY A 94 10.67 -16.11 7.94
N GLN A 95 9.68 -15.26 7.66
CA GLN A 95 8.30 -15.64 7.35
C GLN A 95 7.94 -15.27 5.92
N PRO A 96 7.10 -16.08 5.24
CA PRO A 96 6.55 -15.73 3.93
C PRO A 96 5.83 -14.39 3.94
N LEU A 97 6.12 -13.56 2.93
CA LEU A 97 5.27 -12.41 2.62
C LEU A 97 4.08 -12.90 1.79
N LEU A 98 2.91 -13.01 2.42
CA LEU A 98 1.66 -13.42 1.78
C LEU A 98 0.94 -12.19 1.21
N LEU A 99 0.63 -12.22 -0.09
CA LEU A 99 -0.06 -11.14 -0.78
C LEU A 99 -1.52 -11.51 -1.06
N MET A 100 -2.44 -10.62 -0.74
CA MET A 100 -3.87 -10.73 -1.03
C MET A 100 -4.17 -10.29 -2.47
N TYR A 101 -5.32 -10.68 -3.01
CA TYR A 101 -5.67 -10.39 -4.42
C TYR A 101 -5.72 -8.90 -4.77
N ASP A 102 -5.97 -8.04 -3.81
CA ASP A 102 -6.06 -6.58 -3.94
C ASP A 102 -4.75 -5.86 -3.59
N ASP A 103 -3.70 -6.60 -3.23
CA ASP A 103 -2.37 -6.04 -3.05
C ASP A 103 -1.75 -5.63 -4.40
N ILE A 104 -0.80 -4.70 -4.31
CA ILE A 104 -0.01 -4.21 -5.44
C ILE A 104 1.48 -4.37 -5.15
N VAL A 105 2.23 -4.68 -6.20
CA VAL A 105 3.69 -4.72 -6.15
C VAL A 105 4.22 -3.46 -6.81
N ILE A 106 5.08 -2.73 -6.10
CA ILE A 106 5.75 -1.52 -6.60
C ILE A 106 7.24 -1.84 -6.73
N THR A 107 7.75 -1.79 -7.95
CA THR A 107 9.18 -1.99 -8.24
C THR A 107 9.77 -0.69 -8.77
N ARG A 108 11.03 -0.41 -8.41
CA ARG A 108 11.74 0.75 -8.94
C ARG A 108 12.19 0.42 -10.36
N LYS A 109 11.94 1.32 -11.31
CA LYS A 109 12.50 1.21 -12.66
C LYS A 109 14.03 1.25 -12.56
N GLY A 110 14.69 0.36 -13.29
CA GLY A 110 16.14 0.46 -13.51
C GLY A 110 16.47 1.83 -14.09
N ARG A 111 17.56 2.43 -13.60
CA ARG A 111 18.11 3.64 -14.23
C ARG A 111 18.70 3.32 -15.59
#